data_AF-A0A9E4C3P6-F1
#
_entry.id   AF-A0A9E4C3P6-F1
#
_cell.length_a   1.000
_cell.length_b   1.000
_cell.length_c   1.000
_cell.angle_alpha   90.00
_cell.angle_beta   90.00
_cell.angle_gamma   90.00
#
_symmetry.space_group_name_H-M   'P 1'
#
loop_
_entity.id
_entity.type
_entity.pdbx_description
1 polymer ?
#
loop_
_entity_poly.entity_id
_entity_poly.type
_entity_poly.pdbx_seq_one_letter_code
_entity_poly.pdbx_strand_id
1 'polypeptide(L)'
;MDYISQNELKQVREEIAKVRTPETLVEGKWNISPLNRDPNVLSNFGPPRYPDSVVIRDNTLRTIEQTPGVCLSDSERQRLAAALVEAGLRSLHTALLYQPTKRLQRGDPKELLSLTSGASEKEVKFIKSLDSSIEVIVGGSTEEEVDAVVDSGADMVQIFFPCMPILNLVYGIYGRQIQRAAWRGEDWRKTIHPPLTNEALIERIQELSTYAKSKGLKVQLATPQLLHASLEYFDKLCKGASEVGIEEIGLGDGSSAFGHEAYAYLVSRAVEMAPGVRICLSRPHNGFGNAMAKAMAGIHAGAEVLEGSVNSLCTGAGQVDITEAVAALEVLYGVKTGVKMERLTSLRRLVEDISQVFMAQNKPVTGEHAWSYTEEANTEEDELGLYLHKCVNPALFGNVGRLVVGRYSGTWTMWGILNEIGVSVEKDLVPIILDEVKHEIEIRKRVLSDDEIKEIAERIKSMSG
;
A
#
# COMPACT_ATOMS: atom_id res chain seq x y z
N MET A 1 -15.46 -37.64 9.72
CA MET A 1 -16.24 -38.10 10.89
C MET A 1 -17.71 -38.10 10.50
N ASP A 2 -18.50 -39.03 11.04
CA ASP A 2 -19.77 -39.50 10.44
C ASP A 2 -21.02 -38.66 10.80
N TYR A 3 -20.94 -37.32 10.76
CA TYR A 3 -22.17 -36.50 10.78
C TYR A 3 -22.75 -36.32 9.37
N ILE A 4 -21.91 -36.46 8.35
CA ILE A 4 -22.28 -36.51 6.94
C ILE A 4 -21.71 -37.81 6.33
N SER A 5 -22.55 -38.59 5.68
CA SER A 5 -22.09 -39.80 5.00
C SER A 5 -21.25 -39.43 3.76
N GLN A 6 -20.40 -40.35 3.31
CA GLN A 6 -19.61 -40.13 2.08
C GLN A 6 -20.49 -39.88 0.85
N ASN A 7 -21.69 -40.45 0.80
CA ASN A 7 -22.65 -40.21 -0.27
C ASN A 7 -23.25 -38.80 -0.20
N GLU A 8 -23.64 -38.34 0.99
CA GLU A 8 -24.14 -36.97 1.18
C GLU A 8 -23.05 -35.94 0.90
N LEU A 9 -21.82 -36.17 1.36
CA LEU A 9 -20.68 -35.30 1.08
C LEU A 9 -20.40 -35.19 -0.41
N LYS A 10 -20.46 -36.32 -1.14
CA LYS A 10 -20.34 -36.34 -2.60
C LYS A 10 -21.46 -35.52 -3.26
N GLN A 11 -22.70 -35.71 -2.84
CA GLN A 11 -23.84 -34.98 -3.36
C GLN A 11 -23.71 -33.46 -3.12
N VAL A 12 -23.33 -33.04 -1.90
CA VAL A 12 -23.10 -31.63 -1.57
C VAL A 12 -22.02 -31.03 -2.46
N ARG A 13 -20.90 -31.75 -2.67
CA ARG A 13 -19.82 -31.29 -3.56
C ARG A 13 -20.24 -31.18 -5.01
N GLU A 14 -21.08 -32.10 -5.50
CA GLU A 14 -21.65 -32.02 -6.85
C GLU A 14 -22.58 -30.79 -7.01
N GLU A 15 -23.42 -30.49 -6.02
CA GLU A 15 -24.27 -29.29 -6.04
C GLU A 15 -23.44 -28.00 -5.99
N ILE A 16 -22.42 -27.96 -5.15
CA ILE A 16 -21.47 -26.83 -5.08
C ILE A 16 -20.79 -26.62 -6.45
N ALA A 17 -20.37 -27.69 -7.12
CA ALA A 17 -19.73 -27.59 -8.43
C ALA A 17 -20.66 -27.00 -9.50
N LYS A 18 -21.97 -27.26 -9.43
CA LYS A 18 -22.96 -26.73 -10.40
C LYS A 18 -23.15 -25.22 -10.31
N VAL A 19 -23.00 -24.63 -9.12
CA VAL A 19 -23.22 -23.20 -8.90
C VAL A 19 -21.95 -22.36 -9.05
N ARG A 20 -20.78 -23.00 -9.17
CA ARG A 20 -19.51 -22.29 -9.37
C ARG A 20 -19.35 -21.86 -10.82
N THR A 21 -18.85 -20.65 -10.99
CA THR A 21 -18.47 -20.10 -12.30
C THR A 21 -17.01 -20.48 -12.57
N PRO A 22 -16.72 -21.29 -13.62
CA PRO A 22 -15.36 -21.76 -13.90
C PRO A 22 -14.34 -20.63 -14.11
N GLU A 23 -14.77 -19.47 -14.63
CA GLU A 23 -13.90 -18.33 -14.92
C GLU A 23 -13.38 -17.61 -13.67
N THR A 24 -14.05 -17.76 -12.52
CA THR A 24 -13.67 -17.12 -11.25
C THR A 24 -13.25 -18.09 -10.15
N LEU A 25 -13.33 -19.39 -10.41
CA LEU A 25 -12.74 -20.44 -9.59
C LEU A 25 -11.34 -20.76 -10.13
N VAL A 26 -10.31 -20.42 -9.35
CA VAL A 26 -8.94 -20.83 -9.61
C VAL A 26 -8.53 -21.83 -8.54
N GLU A 27 -8.40 -23.09 -8.95
CA GLU A 27 -8.09 -24.19 -8.05
C GLU A 27 -6.80 -23.93 -7.25
N GLY A 28 -6.87 -24.19 -5.94
CA GLY A 28 -5.77 -23.92 -5.00
C GLY A 28 -5.55 -22.44 -4.66
N LYS A 29 -6.24 -21.50 -5.32
CA LYS A 29 -6.06 -20.05 -5.11
C LYS A 29 -7.30 -19.36 -4.57
N TRP A 30 -8.41 -19.30 -5.31
CA TRP A 30 -9.60 -18.54 -4.90
C TRP A 30 -10.87 -18.96 -5.63
N ASN A 31 -12.01 -18.52 -5.09
CA ASN A 31 -13.31 -18.48 -5.73
C ASN A 31 -13.97 -17.14 -5.41
N ILE A 32 -14.21 -16.32 -6.43
CA ILE A 32 -14.74 -14.95 -6.25
C ILE A 32 -16.00 -14.72 -7.09
N SER A 33 -16.70 -13.63 -6.79
CA SER A 33 -17.87 -13.22 -7.58
C SER A 33 -17.48 -12.89 -9.03
N PRO A 34 -18.15 -13.48 -10.05
CA PRO A 34 -17.94 -13.11 -11.45
C PRO A 34 -18.31 -11.65 -11.74
N LEU A 35 -19.18 -11.05 -10.92
CA LEU A 35 -19.59 -9.65 -11.07
C LEU A 35 -18.43 -8.66 -10.90
N ASN A 36 -17.34 -9.06 -10.23
CA ASN A 36 -16.14 -8.23 -10.11
C ASN A 36 -15.46 -7.97 -11.45
N ARG A 37 -15.71 -8.81 -12.46
CA ARG A 37 -15.09 -8.76 -13.79
C ARG A 37 -16.12 -8.68 -14.93
N ASP A 38 -17.41 -8.55 -14.61
CA ASP A 38 -18.48 -8.45 -15.59
C ASP A 38 -18.50 -7.03 -16.20
N PRO A 39 -18.27 -6.87 -17.52
CA PRO A 39 -18.30 -5.57 -18.17
C PRO A 39 -19.62 -4.81 -18.01
N ASN A 40 -20.76 -5.50 -17.89
CA ASN A 40 -22.08 -4.87 -17.73
C ASN A 40 -22.27 -4.28 -16.33
N VAL A 41 -21.66 -4.91 -15.32
CA VAL A 41 -21.66 -4.38 -13.95
C VAL A 41 -20.70 -3.20 -13.86
N LEU A 42 -19.49 -3.38 -14.39
CA LEU A 42 -18.44 -2.37 -14.35
C LEU A 42 -18.82 -1.10 -15.13
N SER A 43 -19.58 -1.21 -16.24
CA SER A 43 -20.03 -0.05 -17.01
C SER A 43 -21.00 0.87 -16.27
N ASN A 44 -21.62 0.42 -15.18
CA ASN A 44 -22.53 1.26 -14.38
C ASN A 44 -21.80 2.40 -13.64
N PHE A 45 -20.48 2.33 -13.56
CA PHE A 45 -19.63 3.34 -12.91
C PHE A 45 -19.00 4.33 -13.91
N GLY A 46 -19.49 4.36 -15.16
CA GLY A 46 -18.96 5.18 -16.26
C GLY A 46 -17.77 4.52 -16.98
N PRO A 47 -17.17 5.15 -18.00
CA PRO A 47 -15.86 4.73 -18.51
C PRO A 47 -14.73 5.39 -17.70
N PRO A 48 -13.55 4.77 -17.47
CA PRO A 48 -12.97 3.56 -18.08
C PRO A 48 -13.08 2.26 -17.25
N ARG A 49 -12.51 1.19 -17.79
CA ARG A 49 -12.46 -0.15 -17.19
C ARG A 49 -11.10 -0.35 -16.51
N TYR A 50 -11.04 -1.31 -15.58
CA TYR A 50 -9.77 -1.78 -15.04
C TYR A 50 -8.81 -2.16 -16.17
N PRO A 51 -7.56 -1.65 -16.16
CA PRO A 51 -6.57 -1.99 -17.17
C PRO A 51 -6.10 -3.45 -16.99
N ASP A 52 -5.51 -4.02 -18.04
CA ASP A 52 -4.90 -5.36 -17.96
C ASP A 52 -3.76 -5.42 -16.94
N SER A 53 -3.10 -4.28 -16.71
CA SER A 53 -2.04 -4.13 -15.72
C SER A 53 -1.98 -2.71 -15.17
N VAL A 54 -1.50 -2.60 -13.93
CA VAL A 54 -1.21 -1.31 -13.28
C VAL A 54 0.19 -1.35 -12.68
N VAL A 55 0.92 -0.24 -12.77
CA VAL A 55 2.22 -0.11 -12.11
C VAL A 55 1.99 0.18 -10.63
N ILE A 56 2.52 -0.70 -9.77
CA ILE A 56 2.58 -0.44 -8.34
C ILE A 56 3.91 0.26 -8.03
N ARG A 57 3.81 1.49 -7.55
CA ARG A 57 4.93 2.27 -7.07
C ARG A 57 4.95 2.28 -5.56
N ASP A 58 5.98 1.67 -4.98
CA ASP A 58 6.21 1.78 -3.55
C ASP A 58 6.87 3.11 -3.22
N ASN A 59 6.45 3.74 -2.14
CA ASN A 59 7.06 4.94 -1.59
C ASN A 59 7.43 4.79 -0.12
N THR A 60 7.48 3.57 0.41
CA THR A 60 7.70 3.31 1.83
C THR A 60 9.03 3.90 2.27
N LEU A 61 10.10 3.74 1.47
CA LEU A 61 11.40 4.37 1.72
C LEU A 61 11.35 5.90 1.85
N ARG A 62 10.36 6.54 1.22
CA ARG A 62 10.12 7.98 1.31
C ARG A 62 9.24 8.37 2.50
N THR A 63 8.17 7.62 2.77
CA THR A 63 7.10 8.06 3.69
C THR A 63 7.23 7.48 5.10
N ILE A 64 8.00 6.41 5.29
CA ILE A 64 8.16 5.74 6.59
C ILE A 64 8.64 6.68 7.70
N GLU A 65 9.54 7.62 7.39
CA GLU A 65 10.02 8.62 8.36
C GLU A 65 9.09 9.83 8.54
N GLN A 66 8.01 9.89 7.77
CA GLN A 66 6.90 10.81 8.04
C GLN A 66 5.96 10.25 9.11
N THR A 67 6.06 8.95 9.41
CA THR A 67 5.35 8.34 10.53
C THR A 67 5.94 8.84 11.85
N PRO A 68 5.10 9.32 12.80
CA PRO A 68 5.58 9.84 14.07
C PRO A 68 6.47 8.84 14.81
N GLY A 69 7.69 9.28 15.16
CA GLY A 69 8.63 8.49 15.96
C GLY A 69 9.51 7.51 15.18
N VAL A 70 9.42 7.48 13.85
CA VAL A 70 10.18 6.55 13.01
C VAL A 70 11.34 7.27 12.31
N CYS A 71 12.56 6.75 12.46
CA CYS A 71 13.76 7.22 11.78
C CYS A 71 14.59 5.99 11.37
N LEU A 72 15.10 5.94 10.14
CA LEU A 72 15.82 4.77 9.63
C LEU A 72 17.32 5.03 9.53
N SER A 73 18.11 4.02 9.93
CA SER A 73 19.53 3.89 9.59
C SER A 73 19.73 3.46 8.13
N ASP A 74 20.94 3.66 7.60
CA ASP A 74 21.31 3.24 6.24
C ASP A 74 21.11 1.73 6.03
N SER A 75 21.42 0.90 7.04
CA SER A 75 21.23 -0.55 6.94
C SER A 75 19.75 -0.96 6.93
N GLU A 76 18.89 -0.26 7.67
CA GLU A 76 17.44 -0.50 7.63
C GLU A 76 16.85 -0.10 6.27
N ARG A 77 17.28 1.02 5.70
CA ARG A 77 16.89 1.42 4.33
C ARG A 77 17.29 0.38 3.29
N GLN A 78 18.53 -0.12 3.36
CA GLN A 78 19.02 -1.16 2.45
C GLN A 78 18.23 -2.47 2.60
N ARG A 79 17.95 -2.90 3.85
CA ARG A 79 17.11 -4.07 4.12
C ARG A 79 15.71 -3.90 3.52
N LEU A 80 15.09 -2.75 3.70
CA LEU A 80 13.77 -2.44 3.15
C LEU A 80 13.80 -2.42 1.62
N ALA A 81 14.75 -1.71 1.01
CA ALA A 81 14.92 -1.66 -0.44
C ALA A 81 15.10 -3.06 -1.07
N ALA A 82 15.93 -3.91 -0.46
CA ALA A 82 16.12 -5.29 -0.91
C ALA A 82 14.82 -6.08 -0.88
N ALA A 83 14.06 -6.00 0.21
CA ALA A 83 12.79 -6.71 0.34
C ALA A 83 11.72 -6.24 -0.64
N LEU A 84 11.67 -4.93 -0.94
CA LEU A 84 10.76 -4.37 -1.95
C LEU A 84 11.08 -4.93 -3.35
N VAL A 85 12.37 -4.95 -3.73
CA VAL A 85 12.83 -5.52 -5.01
C VAL A 85 12.56 -7.03 -5.07
N GLU A 86 12.83 -7.77 -4.00
CA GLU A 86 12.56 -9.21 -3.91
C GLU A 86 11.07 -9.55 -4.05
N ALA A 87 10.19 -8.70 -3.50
CA ALA A 87 8.74 -8.76 -3.65
C ALA A 87 8.26 -8.44 -5.07
N GLY A 88 9.16 -8.05 -5.99
CA GLY A 88 8.84 -7.81 -7.39
C GLY A 88 8.40 -6.38 -7.70
N LEU A 89 8.54 -5.44 -6.77
CA LEU A 89 8.28 -4.03 -7.06
C LEU A 89 9.34 -3.50 -8.03
N ARG A 90 8.88 -2.92 -9.15
CA ARG A 90 9.75 -2.41 -10.23
C ARG A 90 9.78 -0.89 -10.34
N SER A 91 9.00 -0.18 -9.53
CA SER A 91 8.97 1.28 -9.44
C SER A 91 9.05 1.67 -7.98
N LEU A 92 10.11 2.38 -7.59
CA LEU A 92 10.38 2.78 -6.20
C LEU A 92 10.56 4.30 -6.11
N HIS A 93 9.79 4.93 -5.23
CA HIS A 93 9.93 6.35 -4.89
C HIS A 93 10.68 6.48 -3.56
N THR A 94 11.92 6.96 -3.65
CA THR A 94 12.83 7.10 -2.52
C THR A 94 12.72 8.50 -1.88
N ALA A 95 13.33 8.66 -0.70
CA ALA A 95 13.41 9.94 -0.01
C ALA A 95 13.95 11.05 -0.91
N LEU A 96 13.51 12.28 -0.64
CA LEU A 96 14.08 13.47 -1.26
C LEU A 96 15.57 13.53 -0.95
N LEU A 97 16.38 13.97 -1.92
CA LEU A 97 17.80 14.27 -1.72
C LEU A 97 18.03 15.08 -0.43
N TYR A 98 17.09 15.98 -0.13
CA TYR A 98 17.08 16.82 1.06
C TYR A 98 16.27 16.23 2.23
N GLN A 99 16.75 15.15 2.86
CA GLN A 99 16.34 14.82 4.23
C GLN A 99 17.57 14.61 5.14
N PRO A 100 17.63 15.27 6.32
CA PRO A 100 18.80 15.27 7.17
C PRO A 100 18.94 13.94 7.92
N THR A 101 20.02 13.20 7.68
CA THR A 101 20.47 12.11 8.56
C THR A 101 21.86 12.39 9.09
N LYS A 102 21.94 13.01 10.27
CA LYS A 102 22.85 12.68 11.40
C LYS A 102 22.73 13.71 12.52
N ARG A 103 22.85 13.21 13.75
CA ARG A 103 22.90 13.97 15.00
C ARG A 103 23.69 15.27 14.82
N LEU A 104 23.01 16.40 15.08
CA LEU A 104 23.61 17.71 15.30
C LEU A 104 24.79 17.58 16.27
N GLN A 105 26.03 17.66 15.79
CA GLN A 105 27.06 18.30 16.60
C GLN A 105 26.76 19.80 16.53
N ARG A 106 26.36 20.37 17.68
CA ARG A 106 26.16 21.81 17.85
C ARG A 106 27.44 22.53 17.39
N GLY A 107 27.36 23.37 16.35
CA GLY A 107 28.55 24.12 15.96
C GLY A 107 28.38 25.10 14.81
N ASP A 108 28.10 24.63 13.59
CA ASP A 108 28.30 25.47 12.41
C ASP A 108 27.07 25.52 11.47
N PRO A 109 26.42 26.70 11.31
CA PRO A 109 25.37 26.93 10.33
C PRO A 109 25.80 26.66 8.87
N LYS A 110 27.10 26.65 8.57
CA LYS A 110 27.61 26.34 7.22
C LYS A 110 27.74 24.85 6.94
N GLU A 111 27.89 23.98 7.95
CA GLU A 111 27.87 22.52 7.76
C GLU A 111 26.46 21.97 7.47
N LEU A 112 25.40 22.75 7.75
CA LEU A 112 24.05 22.46 7.25
C LEU A 112 23.96 22.40 5.71
N LEU A 113 24.93 22.99 4.99
CA LEU A 113 24.90 23.11 3.52
C LEU A 113 25.44 21.88 2.78
N SER A 114 26.25 21.00 3.41
CA SER A 114 26.90 19.87 2.73
C SER A 114 26.36 18.47 3.11
N LEU A 115 25.39 18.41 4.03
CA LEU A 115 24.89 17.14 4.63
C LEU A 115 23.57 16.63 4.01
N THR A 116 23.21 17.10 2.81
CA THR A 116 21.85 16.95 2.26
C THR A 116 21.80 16.29 0.87
N SER A 117 22.74 15.42 0.54
CA SER A 117 22.76 14.70 -0.75
C SER A 117 23.01 13.18 -0.62
N GLY A 118 23.43 12.72 0.56
CA GLY A 118 23.99 11.36 0.70
C GLY A 118 22.98 10.24 0.94
N ALA A 119 21.77 10.52 1.39
CA ALA A 119 20.79 9.47 1.69
C ALA A 119 20.17 8.90 0.41
N SER A 120 19.75 9.75 -0.52
CA SER A 120 19.11 9.29 -1.77
C SER A 120 20.11 8.86 -2.83
N GLU A 121 21.30 9.47 -2.99
CA GLU A 121 22.28 8.98 -3.99
C GLU A 121 22.76 7.57 -3.64
N LYS A 122 23.10 7.33 -2.37
CA LYS A 122 23.50 5.99 -1.91
C LYS A 122 22.35 5.00 -2.01
N GLU A 123 21.13 5.42 -1.67
CA GLU A 123 19.94 4.56 -1.76
C GLU A 123 19.61 4.22 -3.22
N VAL A 124 19.63 5.20 -4.13
CA VAL A 124 19.44 5.00 -5.58
C VAL A 124 20.51 4.04 -6.11
N LYS A 125 21.79 4.30 -5.84
CA LYS A 125 22.89 3.41 -6.26
C LYS A 125 22.75 2.01 -5.70
N PHE A 126 22.32 1.89 -4.44
CA PHE A 126 22.07 0.59 -3.82
C PHE A 126 20.92 -0.14 -4.53
N ILE A 127 19.77 0.51 -4.74
CA ILE A 127 18.63 -0.05 -5.46
C ILE A 127 19.06 -0.51 -6.86
N LYS A 128 19.78 0.34 -7.60
CA LYS A 128 20.31 0.02 -8.93
C LYS A 128 21.32 -1.12 -8.93
N SER A 129 22.05 -1.33 -7.83
CA SER A 129 22.96 -2.46 -7.66
C SER A 129 22.26 -3.79 -7.38
N LEU A 130 21.04 -3.74 -6.81
CA LEU A 130 20.19 -4.92 -6.65
C LEU A 130 19.63 -5.36 -8.00
N ASP A 131 19.11 -4.39 -8.77
CA ASP A 131 18.65 -4.59 -10.13
C ASP A 131 18.60 -3.23 -10.86
N SER A 132 19.40 -3.10 -11.93
CA SER A 132 19.51 -1.85 -12.68
C SER A 132 18.22 -1.48 -13.43
N SER A 133 17.31 -2.43 -13.64
CA SER A 133 16.04 -2.20 -14.35
C SER A 133 14.95 -1.59 -13.48
N ILE A 134 15.16 -1.45 -12.16
CA ILE A 134 14.20 -0.82 -11.26
C ILE A 134 14.09 0.66 -11.60
N GLU A 135 12.88 1.14 -11.86
CA GLU A 135 12.64 2.57 -12.04
C GLU A 135 12.66 3.26 -10.67
N VAL A 136 13.55 4.24 -10.51
CA VAL A 136 13.72 4.99 -9.27
C VAL A 136 13.28 6.43 -9.47
N ILE A 137 12.40 6.90 -8.58
CA ILE A 137 11.80 8.22 -8.60
C ILE A 137 12.35 9.02 -7.41
N VAL A 138 12.83 10.23 -7.70
CA VAL A 138 13.33 11.18 -6.69
C VAL A 138 12.67 12.53 -6.91
N GLY A 139 12.28 13.22 -5.85
CA GLY A 139 11.71 14.56 -5.98
C GLY A 139 12.77 15.64 -6.25
N GLY A 140 12.45 16.57 -7.14
CA GLY A 140 13.29 17.73 -7.49
C GLY A 140 12.44 18.87 -8.06
N SER A 141 12.69 20.10 -7.63
CA SER A 141 11.85 21.29 -7.89
C SER A 141 12.64 22.51 -8.37
N THR A 142 13.97 22.39 -8.50
CA THR A 142 14.85 23.38 -9.12
C THR A 142 15.80 22.69 -10.10
N GLU A 143 16.52 23.45 -10.93
CA GLU A 143 17.49 22.89 -11.88
C GLU A 143 18.66 22.21 -11.15
N GLU A 144 19.11 22.79 -10.02
CA GLU A 144 20.14 22.18 -9.19
C GLU A 144 19.65 20.86 -8.56
N GLU A 145 18.39 20.80 -8.13
CA GLU A 145 17.80 19.56 -7.63
C GLU A 145 17.65 18.53 -8.75
N VAL A 146 17.28 18.95 -9.97
CA VAL A 146 17.24 18.07 -11.15
C VAL A 146 18.61 17.51 -11.48
N ASP A 147 19.66 18.35 -11.48
CA ASP A 147 21.03 17.88 -11.71
C ASP A 147 21.47 16.87 -10.63
N ALA A 148 21.11 17.10 -9.37
CA ALA A 148 21.36 16.14 -8.30
C ALA A 148 20.60 14.82 -8.49
N VAL A 149 19.39 14.84 -9.07
CA VAL A 149 18.65 13.62 -9.45
C VAL A 149 19.40 12.87 -10.56
N VAL A 150 19.90 13.58 -11.59
CA VAL A 150 20.73 12.98 -12.65
C VAL A 150 21.96 12.31 -12.07
N ASP A 151 22.72 13.01 -11.22
CA ASP A 151 23.95 12.53 -10.60
C ASP A 151 23.70 11.29 -9.72
N SER A 152 22.51 11.18 -9.13
CA SER A 152 22.13 10.03 -8.32
C SER A 152 21.95 8.73 -9.13
N GLY A 153 21.69 8.84 -10.44
CA GLY A 153 21.35 7.71 -11.32
C GLY A 153 19.88 7.29 -11.25
N ALA A 154 18.99 8.16 -10.78
CA ALA A 154 17.55 7.95 -10.82
C ALA A 154 17.00 8.12 -12.24
N ASP A 155 15.86 7.49 -12.54
CA ASP A 155 15.28 7.49 -13.89
C ASP A 155 14.26 8.60 -14.10
N MET A 156 13.64 9.05 -13.01
CA MET A 156 12.51 9.99 -13.06
C MET A 156 12.57 11.00 -11.92
N VAL A 157 12.34 12.26 -12.27
CA VAL A 157 12.17 13.34 -11.30
C VAL A 157 10.68 13.60 -11.03
N GLN A 158 10.30 13.61 -9.75
CA GLN A 158 8.99 14.10 -9.31
C GLN A 158 9.09 15.62 -9.06
N ILE A 159 8.45 16.42 -9.91
CA ILE A 159 8.36 17.86 -9.76
C ILE A 159 7.09 18.19 -8.99
N PHE A 160 7.23 18.88 -7.84
CA PHE A 160 6.10 19.31 -7.05
C PHE A 160 5.45 20.54 -7.65
N PHE A 161 4.13 20.46 -7.84
CA PHE A 161 3.34 21.57 -8.34
C PHE A 161 2.15 21.86 -7.42
N PRO A 162 2.25 22.85 -6.54
CA PRO A 162 1.12 23.20 -5.69
C PRO A 162 -0.05 23.72 -6.53
N CYS A 163 -1.23 23.14 -6.32
CA CYS A 163 -2.46 23.62 -6.93
C CYS A 163 -2.93 24.98 -6.39
N MET A 164 -2.18 25.58 -5.47
CA MET A 164 -2.42 26.91 -4.93
C MET A 164 -1.11 27.72 -4.94
N PRO A 165 -0.84 28.56 -5.96
CA PRO A 165 0.45 29.23 -6.14
C PRO A 165 0.94 30.03 -4.92
N ILE A 166 0.02 30.68 -4.18
CA ILE A 166 0.38 31.45 -2.99
C ILE A 166 1.03 30.58 -1.89
N LEU A 167 0.78 29.27 -1.86
CA LEU A 167 1.45 28.38 -0.91
C LEU A 167 2.93 28.16 -1.20
N ASN A 168 3.43 28.54 -2.38
CA ASN A 168 4.88 28.62 -2.60
C ASN A 168 5.59 29.51 -1.57
N LEU A 169 4.89 30.51 -1.01
CA LEU A 169 5.43 31.40 0.02
C LEU A 169 5.58 30.73 1.39
N VAL A 170 4.72 29.76 1.70
CA VAL A 170 4.55 29.26 3.07
C VAL A 170 5.06 27.84 3.22
N TYR A 171 4.71 26.94 2.30
CA TYR A 171 4.93 25.50 2.42
C TYR A 171 5.45 24.83 1.14
N GLY A 172 5.41 25.52 -0.01
CA GLY A 172 5.80 24.97 -1.30
C GLY A 172 7.30 24.97 -1.56
N ILE A 173 7.68 24.90 -2.84
CA ILE A 173 9.07 24.78 -3.33
C ILE A 173 9.99 25.83 -2.69
N TYR A 174 9.51 27.07 -2.64
CA TYR A 174 10.25 28.22 -2.13
C TYR A 174 10.07 28.46 -0.63
N GLY A 175 9.07 27.83 -0.01
CA GLY A 175 8.68 28.07 1.39
C GLY A 175 9.84 27.84 2.35
N ARG A 176 10.65 26.80 2.14
CA ARG A 176 11.84 26.54 2.96
C ARG A 176 12.91 27.63 2.82
N GLN A 177 13.17 28.10 1.61
CA GLN A 177 14.17 29.14 1.36
C GLN A 177 13.71 30.47 1.97
N ILE A 178 12.42 30.79 1.82
CA ILE A 178 11.76 31.95 2.42
C ILE A 178 11.82 31.88 3.95
N GLN A 179 11.43 30.75 4.54
CA GLN A 179 11.50 30.53 5.98
C GLN A 179 12.94 30.68 6.51
N ARG A 180 13.93 30.13 5.80
CA ARG A 180 15.35 30.25 6.19
C ARG A 180 15.86 31.69 6.12
N ALA A 181 15.58 32.40 5.02
CA ALA A 181 15.95 33.80 4.88
C ALA A 181 15.27 34.65 5.97
N ALA A 182 13.96 34.46 6.19
CA ALA A 182 13.22 35.12 7.25
C ALA A 182 13.79 34.80 8.64
N TRP A 183 14.16 33.55 8.91
CA TRP A 183 14.78 33.13 10.16
C TRP A 183 16.15 33.79 10.41
N ARG A 184 16.91 34.07 9.34
CA ARG A 184 18.17 34.82 9.39
C ARG A 184 17.98 36.34 9.46
N GLY A 185 16.74 36.85 9.41
CA GLY A 185 16.44 38.28 9.35
C GLY A 185 16.68 38.91 7.96
N GLU A 186 16.84 38.10 6.92
CA GLU A 186 16.99 38.55 5.54
C GLU A 186 15.62 38.87 4.92
N ASP A 187 15.54 39.89 4.08
CA ASP A 187 14.34 40.16 3.28
C ASP A 187 14.31 39.26 2.04
N TRP A 188 13.67 38.11 2.18
CA TRP A 188 13.54 37.11 1.12
C TRP A 188 12.88 37.66 -0.16
N ARG A 189 12.11 38.75 -0.08
CA ARG A 189 11.44 39.38 -1.24
C ARG A 189 12.42 39.93 -2.26
N LYS A 190 13.67 40.15 -1.86
CA LYS A 190 14.75 40.65 -2.73
C LYS A 190 15.56 39.55 -3.39
N THR A 191 15.40 38.31 -2.94
CA THR A 191 16.25 37.18 -3.35
C THR A 191 15.46 36.02 -3.93
N ILE A 192 14.17 35.90 -3.61
CA ILE A 192 13.31 34.81 -4.04
C ILE A 192 12.06 35.38 -4.71
N HIS A 193 11.84 35.00 -5.96
CA HIS A 193 10.68 35.41 -6.76
C HIS A 193 9.85 34.19 -7.14
N PRO A 194 9.04 33.67 -6.21
CA PRO A 194 8.23 32.50 -6.49
C PRO A 194 7.11 32.86 -7.48
N PRO A 195 6.72 31.95 -8.38
CA PRO A 195 5.52 32.11 -9.18
C PRO A 195 4.29 32.23 -8.28
N LEU A 196 3.54 33.32 -8.45
CA LEU A 196 2.35 33.65 -7.66
C LEU A 196 1.05 33.55 -8.44
N THR A 197 1.11 33.36 -9.76
CA THR A 197 -0.05 33.15 -10.64
C THR A 197 -0.06 31.73 -11.18
N ASN A 198 -1.23 31.28 -11.60
CA ASN A 198 -1.41 29.96 -12.22
C ASN A 198 -0.58 29.84 -13.52
N GLU A 199 -0.58 30.89 -14.33
CA GLU A 199 0.14 30.96 -15.60
C GLU A 199 1.65 30.89 -15.40
N ALA A 200 2.20 31.68 -14.47
CA ALA A 200 3.63 31.67 -14.16
C ALA A 200 4.07 30.33 -13.55
N LEU A 201 3.19 29.66 -12.80
CA LEU A 201 3.49 28.35 -12.24
C LEU A 201 3.51 27.29 -13.35
N ILE A 202 2.56 27.32 -14.29
CA ILE A 202 2.53 26.41 -15.45
C ILE A 202 3.79 26.62 -16.30
N GLU A 203 4.12 27.85 -16.67
CA GLU A 203 5.34 28.18 -17.44
C GLU A 203 6.59 27.62 -16.76
N ARG A 204 6.72 27.82 -15.44
CA ARG A 204 7.85 27.28 -14.67
C ARG A 204 7.92 25.76 -14.70
N ILE A 205 6.80 25.04 -14.65
CA ILE A 205 6.83 23.58 -14.82
C ILE A 205 7.34 23.24 -16.20
N GLN A 206 6.83 23.90 -17.23
CA GLN A 206 7.15 23.58 -18.61
C GLN A 206 8.65 23.74 -18.85
N GLU A 207 9.25 24.82 -18.35
CA GLU A 207 10.69 25.05 -18.35
C GLU A 207 11.46 23.94 -17.61
N LEU A 208 11.11 23.67 -16.35
CA LEU A 208 11.85 22.71 -15.53
C LEU A 208 11.70 21.26 -16.04
N SER A 209 10.53 20.92 -16.55
CA SER A 209 10.25 19.62 -17.16
C SER A 209 11.02 19.46 -18.47
N THR A 210 11.09 20.51 -19.29
CA THR A 210 11.92 20.53 -20.50
C THR A 210 13.40 20.37 -20.14
N TYR A 211 13.86 21.06 -19.10
CA TYR A 211 15.22 20.93 -18.59
C TYR A 211 15.52 19.49 -18.13
N ALA A 212 14.68 18.91 -17.29
CA ALA A 212 14.84 17.54 -16.82
C ALA A 212 14.89 16.52 -17.96
N LYS A 213 13.99 16.66 -18.96
CA LYS A 213 14.01 15.82 -20.16
C LYS A 213 15.27 16.01 -20.99
N SER A 214 15.79 17.23 -21.09
CA SER A 214 17.07 17.51 -21.78
C SER A 214 18.27 16.82 -21.13
N LYS A 215 18.15 16.49 -19.83
CA LYS A 215 19.13 15.71 -19.06
C LYS A 215 18.89 14.19 -19.11
N GLY A 216 17.87 13.73 -19.84
CA GLY A 216 17.55 12.31 -20.01
C GLY A 216 16.69 11.71 -18.89
N LEU A 217 16.11 12.53 -18.00
CA LEU A 217 15.18 12.07 -16.98
C LEU A 217 13.75 12.00 -17.54
N LYS A 218 12.98 11.01 -17.07
CA LYS A 218 11.52 11.08 -17.12
C LYS A 218 11.01 12.10 -16.10
N VAL A 219 9.81 12.61 -16.31
CA VAL A 219 9.19 13.62 -15.46
C VAL A 219 7.82 13.14 -14.99
N GLN A 220 7.65 13.16 -13.68
CA GLN A 220 6.35 13.07 -13.04
C GLN A 220 5.99 14.43 -12.42
N LEU A 221 4.80 14.94 -12.74
CA LEU A 221 4.24 16.12 -12.08
C LEU A 221 3.40 15.68 -10.89
N ALA A 222 3.77 16.04 -9.66
CA ALA A 222 2.93 15.81 -8.49
C ALA A 222 2.08 17.04 -8.20
N THR A 223 0.77 16.86 -7.98
CA THR A 223 -0.20 17.93 -7.70
C THR A 223 -0.63 17.98 -6.23
N PRO A 224 0.23 18.40 -5.27
CA PRO A 224 -0.21 18.61 -3.90
C PRO A 224 -1.30 19.69 -3.85
N GLN A 225 -2.16 19.57 -2.83
CA GLN A 225 -3.26 20.51 -2.55
C GLN A 225 -4.33 20.56 -3.65
N LEU A 226 -4.50 19.46 -4.39
CA LEU A 226 -5.47 19.32 -5.49
C LEU A 226 -6.91 19.74 -5.09
N LEU A 227 -7.28 19.59 -3.82
CA LEU A 227 -8.55 20.07 -3.26
C LEU A 227 -8.87 21.53 -3.62
N HIS A 228 -7.85 22.37 -3.73
CA HIS A 228 -8.01 23.81 -3.95
C HIS A 228 -7.94 24.19 -5.43
N ALA A 229 -7.66 23.25 -6.34
CA ALA A 229 -7.65 23.51 -7.77
C ALA A 229 -9.08 23.74 -8.28
N SER A 230 -9.32 24.84 -8.99
CA SER A 230 -10.51 24.94 -9.84
C SER A 230 -10.39 23.98 -11.02
N LEU A 231 -11.52 23.47 -11.53
CA LEU A 231 -11.51 22.58 -12.69
C LEU A 231 -10.87 23.24 -13.92
N GLU A 232 -11.11 24.53 -14.14
CA GLU A 232 -10.48 25.28 -15.24
C GLU A 232 -8.95 25.29 -15.11
N TYR A 233 -8.44 25.49 -13.90
CA TYR A 233 -7.00 25.47 -13.66
C TYR A 233 -6.41 24.06 -13.80
N PHE A 234 -7.11 23.06 -13.26
CA PHE A 234 -6.73 21.65 -13.40
C PHE A 234 -6.64 21.23 -14.88
N ASP A 235 -7.57 21.67 -15.71
CA ASP A 235 -7.55 21.43 -17.16
C ASP A 235 -6.33 22.06 -17.84
N LYS A 236 -6.06 23.34 -17.54
CA LYS A 236 -4.88 24.05 -18.07
C LYS A 236 -3.59 23.35 -17.66
N LEU A 237 -3.53 22.86 -16.42
CA LEU A 237 -2.40 22.08 -15.92
C LEU A 237 -2.21 20.79 -16.71
N CYS A 238 -3.27 20.00 -16.87
CA CYS A 238 -3.20 18.73 -17.60
C CYS A 238 -2.75 18.94 -19.04
N LYS A 239 -3.28 19.96 -19.72
CA LYS A 239 -2.85 20.34 -21.07
C LYS A 239 -1.40 20.78 -21.11
N GLY A 240 -0.99 21.70 -20.23
CA GLY A 240 0.39 22.21 -20.20
C GLY A 240 1.42 21.12 -19.92
N ALA A 241 1.07 20.14 -19.07
CA ALA A 241 1.87 18.95 -18.83
C ALA A 241 1.97 18.06 -20.09
N SER A 242 0.84 17.84 -20.77
CA SER A 242 0.79 17.06 -22.01
C SER A 242 1.59 17.69 -23.15
N GLU A 243 1.59 19.02 -23.27
CA GLU A 243 2.32 19.77 -24.31
C GLU A 243 3.84 19.61 -24.21
N VAL A 244 4.37 19.49 -22.99
CA VAL A 244 5.80 19.21 -22.75
C VAL A 244 6.14 17.74 -23.00
N GLY A 245 5.12 16.88 -23.04
CA GLY A 245 5.26 15.44 -23.17
C GLY A 245 5.85 14.79 -21.93
N ILE A 246 5.45 15.21 -20.72
CA ILE A 246 5.87 14.52 -19.49
C ILE A 246 5.31 13.10 -19.44
N GLU A 247 5.95 12.22 -18.65
CA GLU A 247 5.60 10.81 -18.59
C GLU A 247 4.40 10.54 -17.68
N GLU A 248 4.24 11.32 -16.60
CA GLU A 248 3.20 11.07 -15.58
C GLU A 248 2.63 12.33 -14.94
N ILE A 249 1.32 12.33 -14.68
CA ILE A 249 0.65 13.28 -13.76
C ILE A 249 0.20 12.52 -12.51
N GLY A 250 0.79 12.87 -11.37
CA GLY A 250 0.44 12.40 -10.04
C GLY A 250 -0.65 13.26 -9.39
N LEU A 251 -1.82 12.68 -9.16
CA LEU A 251 -2.95 13.31 -8.49
C LEU A 251 -2.85 13.11 -6.97
N GLY A 252 -2.52 14.17 -6.23
CA GLY A 252 -2.25 14.09 -4.79
C GLY A 252 -3.47 14.37 -3.91
N ASP A 253 -3.77 13.47 -2.97
CA ASP A 253 -4.80 13.68 -1.92
C ASP A 253 -4.16 13.85 -0.54
N GLY A 254 -3.28 14.85 -0.38
CA GLY A 254 -2.54 15.08 0.86
C GLY A 254 -3.41 15.38 2.10
N SER A 255 -4.60 15.96 1.89
CA SER A 255 -5.53 16.32 2.96
C SER A 255 -6.58 15.25 3.27
N SER A 256 -6.58 14.12 2.54
CA SER A 256 -7.65 13.12 2.59
C SER A 256 -9.04 13.68 2.25
N ALA A 257 -9.12 14.77 1.48
CA ALA A 257 -10.36 15.52 1.33
C ALA A 257 -11.29 14.97 0.23
N PHE A 258 -10.83 13.99 -0.55
CA PHE A 258 -11.63 13.42 -1.62
C PHE A 258 -12.42 12.18 -1.17
N GLY A 259 -13.71 12.17 -1.51
CA GLY A 259 -14.46 10.92 -1.70
C GLY A 259 -13.89 10.14 -2.89
N HIS A 260 -14.16 8.84 -2.96
CA HIS A 260 -13.59 8.00 -4.01
C HIS A 260 -14.23 8.29 -5.38
N GLU A 261 -15.49 8.73 -5.40
CA GLU A 261 -16.21 9.20 -6.57
C GLU A 261 -15.63 10.52 -7.11
N ALA A 262 -15.35 11.47 -6.22
CA ALA A 262 -14.74 12.75 -6.59
C ALA A 262 -13.30 12.57 -7.10
N TYR A 263 -12.55 11.66 -6.48
CA TYR A 263 -11.20 11.33 -6.91
C TYR A 263 -11.20 10.64 -8.29
N ALA A 264 -12.10 9.67 -8.51
CA ALA A 264 -12.31 9.03 -9.81
C ALA A 264 -12.70 10.04 -10.89
N TYR A 265 -13.59 10.99 -10.59
CA TYR A 265 -13.94 12.06 -11.52
C TYR A 265 -12.72 12.88 -11.98
N LEU A 266 -11.84 13.25 -11.05
CA LEU A 266 -10.61 13.97 -11.38
C LEU A 266 -9.64 13.13 -12.21
N VAL A 267 -9.56 11.82 -11.96
CA VAL A 267 -8.76 10.89 -12.76
C VAL A 267 -9.29 10.81 -14.19
N SER A 268 -10.59 10.54 -14.39
CA SER A 268 -11.19 10.48 -15.72
C SER A 268 -11.00 11.79 -16.50
N ARG A 269 -11.12 12.92 -15.79
CA ARG A 269 -10.83 14.24 -16.36
C ARG A 269 -9.36 14.37 -16.75
N ALA A 270 -8.41 13.95 -15.91
CA ALA A 270 -6.99 14.00 -16.26
C ALA A 270 -6.67 13.14 -17.51
N VAL A 271 -7.26 11.95 -17.61
CA VAL A 271 -7.13 11.06 -18.78
C VAL A 271 -7.64 11.75 -20.06
N GLU A 272 -8.78 12.44 -19.99
CA GLU A 272 -9.33 13.18 -21.13
C GLU A 272 -8.46 14.38 -21.52
N MET A 273 -7.94 15.11 -20.53
CA MET A 273 -7.26 16.39 -20.73
C MET A 273 -5.77 16.27 -21.05
N ALA A 274 -5.14 15.13 -20.75
CA ALA A 274 -3.73 14.85 -21.01
C ALA A 274 -3.54 13.52 -21.76
N PRO A 275 -4.04 13.40 -23.00
CA PRO A 275 -3.96 12.16 -23.76
C PRO A 275 -2.50 11.75 -24.01
N GLY A 276 -2.17 10.51 -23.67
CA GLY A 276 -0.81 9.96 -23.81
C GLY A 276 0.10 10.17 -22.59
N VAL A 277 -0.37 10.88 -21.55
CA VAL A 277 0.33 10.99 -20.26
C VAL A 277 -0.30 10.02 -19.27
N ARG A 278 0.52 9.21 -18.59
CA ARG A 278 -0.01 8.25 -17.61
C ARG A 278 -0.51 8.97 -16.36
N ILE A 279 -1.65 8.55 -15.84
CA ILE A 279 -2.18 9.09 -14.59
C ILE A 279 -1.74 8.22 -13.42
N CYS A 280 -1.11 8.86 -12.43
CA CYS A 280 -0.67 8.26 -11.18
C CYS A 280 -1.57 8.69 -10.03
N LEU A 281 -2.11 7.73 -9.28
CA LEU A 281 -2.76 7.99 -8.00
C LEU A 281 -1.64 8.23 -6.96
N SER A 282 -1.24 9.48 -6.78
CA SER A 282 -0.13 9.82 -5.88
C SER A 282 -0.61 9.84 -4.44
N ARG A 283 -0.42 8.71 -3.76
CA ARG A 283 -0.58 8.58 -2.31
C ARG A 283 -1.97 8.98 -1.83
N PRO A 284 -3.04 8.29 -2.26
CA PRO A 284 -4.36 8.48 -1.66
C PRO A 284 -4.25 8.36 -0.13
N HIS A 285 -4.39 9.46 0.61
CA HIS A 285 -4.25 9.44 2.06
C HIS A 285 -5.49 8.84 2.72
N ASN A 286 -5.34 8.31 3.95
CA ASN A 286 -6.36 7.48 4.58
C ASN A 286 -7.12 8.16 5.74
N GLY A 287 -7.23 9.50 5.75
CA GLY A 287 -7.85 10.25 6.85
C GLY A 287 -9.28 9.84 7.20
N PHE A 288 -10.06 9.35 6.24
CA PHE A 288 -11.43 8.85 6.43
C PHE A 288 -11.57 7.35 6.19
N GLY A 289 -10.46 6.59 6.18
CA GLY A 289 -10.50 5.14 5.92
C GLY A 289 -10.88 4.75 4.48
N ASN A 290 -10.80 5.68 3.51
CA ASN A 290 -11.23 5.46 2.14
C ASN A 290 -10.08 5.43 1.11
N ALA A 291 -8.81 5.30 1.54
CA ALA A 291 -7.67 5.25 0.63
C ALA A 291 -7.74 4.09 -0.37
N MET A 292 -8.13 2.89 0.12
CA MET A 292 -8.31 1.71 -0.72
C MET A 292 -9.43 1.90 -1.75
N ALA A 293 -10.56 2.50 -1.34
CA ALA A 293 -11.67 2.82 -2.24
C ALA A 293 -11.26 3.83 -3.32
N LYS A 294 -10.49 4.86 -2.95
CA LYS A 294 -9.92 5.83 -3.91
C LYS A 294 -8.97 5.16 -4.91
N ALA A 295 -8.15 4.22 -4.45
CA ALA A 295 -7.24 3.48 -5.33
C ALA A 295 -8.02 2.65 -6.36
N MET A 296 -9.03 1.89 -5.94
CA MET A 296 -9.86 1.09 -6.84
C MET A 296 -10.65 1.97 -7.81
N ALA A 297 -11.31 3.00 -7.30
CA ALA A 297 -12.10 3.92 -8.11
C ALA A 297 -11.23 4.70 -9.10
N GLY A 298 -10.02 5.11 -8.70
CA GLY A 298 -9.07 5.80 -9.58
C GLY A 298 -8.49 4.90 -10.67
N ILE A 299 -8.15 3.65 -10.35
CA ILE A 299 -7.67 2.70 -11.38
C ILE A 299 -8.79 2.36 -12.34
N HIS A 300 -10.00 2.13 -11.82
CA HIS A 300 -11.19 1.99 -12.65
C HIS A 300 -11.37 3.21 -13.56
N ALA A 301 -11.22 4.42 -13.02
CA ALA A 301 -11.27 5.69 -13.74
C ALA A 301 -10.15 5.91 -14.78
N GLY A 302 -9.22 4.97 -14.95
CA GLY A 302 -8.18 4.99 -15.98
C GLY A 302 -6.77 5.31 -15.50
N ALA A 303 -6.53 5.34 -14.18
CA ALA A 303 -5.17 5.48 -13.68
C ALA A 303 -4.33 4.22 -13.96
N GLU A 304 -3.10 4.43 -14.39
CA GLU A 304 -2.15 3.38 -14.79
C GLU A 304 -1.06 3.14 -13.74
N VAL A 305 -0.97 4.02 -12.75
CA VAL A 305 0.02 3.92 -11.66
C VAL A 305 -0.67 4.16 -10.32
N LEU A 306 -0.37 3.29 -9.35
CA LEU A 306 -0.75 3.46 -7.94
C LEU A 306 0.49 3.65 -7.09
N GLU A 307 0.62 4.81 -6.45
CA GLU A 307 1.70 5.10 -5.52
C GLU A 307 1.21 5.01 -4.07
N GLY A 308 1.84 4.16 -3.27
CA GLY A 308 1.50 3.93 -1.86
C GLY A 308 2.64 3.30 -1.08
N SER A 309 2.38 2.94 0.18
CA SER A 309 3.37 2.30 1.06
C SER A 309 2.89 0.95 1.55
N VAL A 310 3.81 0.12 2.01
CA VAL A 310 3.53 -1.02 2.88
C VAL A 310 3.05 -0.52 4.24
N ASN A 311 2.09 -1.22 4.85
CA ASN A 311 1.54 -0.94 6.17
C ASN A 311 0.90 0.46 6.30
N SER A 312 0.48 1.07 5.19
CA SER A 312 -0.08 2.42 5.15
C SER A 312 0.80 3.51 5.79
N LEU A 313 2.10 3.28 5.98
CA LEU A 313 2.98 4.20 6.71
C LEU A 313 3.16 5.54 5.99
N CYS A 314 2.77 6.61 6.69
CA CYS A 314 2.95 8.00 6.30
C CYS A 314 2.68 8.89 7.54
N THR A 315 2.53 10.20 7.31
CA THR A 315 1.95 11.13 8.30
C THR A 315 0.43 10.93 8.45
N GLY A 316 -0.11 11.37 9.59
CA GLY A 316 -1.54 11.31 9.89
C GLY A 316 -2.07 9.87 9.97
N ALA A 317 -3.23 9.61 9.36
CA ALA A 317 -3.84 8.28 9.28
C ALA A 317 -3.20 7.35 8.24
N GLY A 318 -2.07 7.77 7.64
CA GLY A 318 -1.40 7.00 6.60
C GLY A 318 -1.94 7.25 5.19
N GLN A 319 -1.69 6.28 4.32
CA GLN A 319 -2.09 6.27 2.90
C GLN A 319 -2.54 4.87 2.47
N VAL A 320 -2.86 4.71 1.18
CA VAL A 320 -3.19 3.39 0.61
C VAL A 320 -2.07 2.38 0.89
N ASP A 321 -2.48 1.18 1.31
CA ASP A 321 -1.56 0.06 1.51
C ASP A 321 -1.37 -0.69 0.19
N ILE A 322 -0.12 -0.79 -0.29
CA ILE A 322 0.15 -1.47 -1.56
C ILE A 322 -0.05 -2.99 -1.48
N THR A 323 0.10 -3.60 -0.31
CA THR A 323 -0.09 -5.04 -0.14
C THR A 323 -1.57 -5.42 -0.26
N GLU A 324 -2.45 -4.60 0.32
CA GLU A 324 -3.89 -4.74 0.19
C GLU A 324 -4.34 -4.46 -1.24
N ALA A 325 -3.78 -3.41 -1.86
CA ALA A 325 -4.13 -3.03 -3.22
C ALA A 325 -3.71 -4.08 -4.26
N VAL A 326 -2.49 -4.62 -4.15
CA VAL A 326 -2.00 -5.71 -5.01
C VAL A 326 -2.94 -6.91 -4.92
N ALA A 327 -3.26 -7.37 -3.71
CA ALA A 327 -4.14 -8.51 -3.51
C ALA A 327 -5.53 -8.27 -4.12
N ALA A 328 -6.13 -7.10 -3.91
CA ALA A 328 -7.43 -6.77 -4.48
C ALA A 328 -7.40 -6.72 -6.02
N LEU A 329 -6.39 -6.06 -6.59
CA LEU A 329 -6.23 -5.91 -8.03
C LEU A 329 -6.06 -7.26 -8.75
N GLU A 330 -5.17 -8.12 -8.27
CA GLU A 330 -4.91 -9.41 -8.91
C GLU A 330 -6.05 -10.40 -8.67
N VAL A 331 -6.53 -10.51 -7.43
CA VAL A 331 -7.56 -11.50 -7.07
C VAL A 331 -8.92 -11.06 -7.56
N LEU A 332 -9.42 -9.89 -7.16
CA LEU A 332 -10.80 -9.48 -7.46
C LEU A 332 -10.95 -9.03 -8.92
N TYR A 333 -10.06 -8.15 -9.38
CA TYR A 333 -10.21 -7.48 -10.66
C TYR A 333 -9.44 -8.12 -11.82
N GLY A 334 -8.50 -9.03 -11.53
CA GLY A 334 -7.66 -9.66 -12.56
C GLY A 334 -6.63 -8.71 -13.19
N VAL A 335 -6.40 -7.54 -12.58
CA VAL A 335 -5.42 -6.55 -13.01
C VAL A 335 -4.04 -7.02 -12.57
N LYS A 336 -3.11 -7.16 -13.51
CA LYS A 336 -1.75 -7.62 -13.20
C LYS A 336 -0.93 -6.50 -12.57
N THR A 337 -0.22 -6.81 -11.49
CA THR A 337 0.69 -5.85 -10.85
C THR A 337 2.15 -6.21 -11.04
N GLY A 338 2.44 -7.50 -11.24
CA GLY A 338 3.82 -8.03 -11.30
C GLY A 338 4.48 -8.20 -9.94
N VAL A 339 3.78 -7.86 -8.85
CA VAL A 339 4.22 -8.06 -7.47
C VAL A 339 3.97 -9.51 -7.07
N LYS A 340 4.93 -10.11 -6.37
CA LYS A 340 4.87 -11.48 -5.85
C LYS A 340 3.97 -11.52 -4.62
N MET A 341 2.71 -11.90 -4.80
CA MET A 341 1.73 -11.95 -3.71
C MET A 341 2.20 -12.79 -2.51
N GLU A 342 2.96 -13.86 -2.75
CA GLU A 342 3.48 -14.73 -1.69
C GLU A 342 4.48 -14.05 -0.74
N ARG A 343 4.95 -12.84 -1.07
CA ARG A 343 5.88 -12.05 -0.25
C ARG A 343 5.18 -10.98 0.60
N LEU A 344 3.89 -10.70 0.38
CA LEU A 344 3.19 -9.57 1.01
C LEU A 344 3.23 -9.62 2.53
N THR A 345 2.97 -10.79 3.13
CA THR A 345 2.97 -10.95 4.59
C THR A 345 4.38 -10.82 5.19
N SER A 346 5.41 -11.33 4.51
CA SER A 346 6.80 -11.14 4.94
C SER A 346 7.25 -9.69 4.86
N LEU A 347 6.79 -8.96 3.83
CA LEU A 347 7.08 -7.54 3.65
C LEU A 347 6.42 -6.69 4.75
N ARG A 348 5.15 -6.97 5.10
CA ARG A 348 4.47 -6.37 6.26
C ARG A 348 5.30 -6.54 7.54
N ARG A 349 5.73 -7.76 7.84
CA ARG A 349 6.50 -8.08 9.06
C ARG A 349 7.86 -7.38 9.10
N LEU A 350 8.56 -7.32 7.97
CA LEU A 350 9.83 -6.59 7.89
C LEU A 350 9.64 -5.09 8.16
N VAL A 351 8.58 -4.50 7.61
CA VAL A 351 8.29 -3.08 7.83
C VAL A 351 7.93 -2.81 9.29
N GLU A 352 7.22 -3.72 9.98
CA GLU A 352 6.99 -3.62 11.42
C GLU A 352 8.30 -3.75 12.23
N ASP A 353 9.18 -4.69 11.87
CA ASP A 353 10.50 -4.86 12.50
C ASP A 353 11.35 -3.58 12.38
N ILE A 354 11.36 -2.95 11.20
CA ILE A 354 12.13 -1.72 10.95
C ILE A 354 11.48 -0.50 11.62
N SER A 355 10.17 -0.33 11.48
CA SER A 355 9.48 0.89 11.95
C SER A 355 9.11 0.83 13.43
N GLN A 356 9.03 -0.37 14.02
CA GLN A 356 8.41 -0.64 15.33
C GLN A 356 6.94 -0.20 15.43
N VAL A 357 6.28 0.00 14.28
CA VAL A 357 4.85 0.31 14.19
C VAL A 357 4.11 -0.97 13.81
N PHE A 358 3.49 -1.60 14.80
CA PHE A 358 2.78 -2.87 14.64
C PHE A 358 1.34 -2.66 14.13
N MET A 359 0.97 -3.43 13.12
CA MET A 359 -0.37 -3.46 12.55
C MET A 359 -1.29 -4.36 13.36
N ALA A 360 -2.59 -4.07 13.30
CA ALA A 360 -3.61 -4.90 13.93
C ALA A 360 -3.56 -6.36 13.42
N GLN A 361 -3.86 -7.32 14.31
CA GLN A 361 -3.87 -8.74 13.96
C GLN A 361 -4.88 -9.06 12.86
N ASN A 362 -5.97 -8.30 12.76
CA ASN A 362 -6.99 -8.41 11.73
C ASN A 362 -6.77 -7.49 10.52
N LYS A 363 -5.55 -6.96 10.33
CA LYS A 363 -5.22 -6.17 9.13
C LYS A 363 -5.57 -6.98 7.86
N PRO A 364 -6.28 -6.40 6.89
CA PRO A 364 -6.64 -7.11 5.66
C PRO A 364 -5.42 -7.76 4.99
N VAL A 365 -5.62 -8.96 4.43
CA VAL A 365 -4.62 -9.73 3.65
C VAL A 365 -3.45 -10.29 4.47
N THR A 366 -2.71 -9.43 5.18
CA THR A 366 -1.41 -9.75 5.79
C THR A 366 -1.45 -9.88 7.32
N GLY A 367 -2.60 -9.61 7.95
CA GLY A 367 -2.78 -9.78 9.39
C GLY A 367 -2.73 -11.26 9.81
N GLU A 368 -2.25 -11.50 11.03
CA GLU A 368 -2.14 -12.84 11.62
C GLU A 368 -3.49 -13.57 11.75
N HIS A 369 -4.55 -12.81 12.02
CA HIS A 369 -5.93 -13.29 12.15
C HIS A 369 -6.82 -12.86 10.98
N ALA A 370 -6.24 -12.35 9.88
CA ALA A 370 -7.00 -11.90 8.71
C ALA A 370 -7.80 -13.03 8.05
N TRP A 371 -7.36 -14.27 8.24
CA TRP A 371 -7.93 -15.48 7.65
C TRP A 371 -8.29 -16.54 8.71
N SER A 372 -8.43 -16.10 9.96
CA SER A 372 -8.82 -16.96 11.09
C SER A 372 -10.28 -16.71 11.43
N TYR A 373 -11.08 -17.76 11.38
CA TYR A 373 -12.52 -17.72 11.61
C TYR A 373 -12.84 -18.55 12.83
N THR A 374 -13.78 -18.08 13.65
CA THR A 374 -14.02 -18.65 14.98
C THR A 374 -15.39 -19.30 15.14
N GLU A 375 -16.26 -19.20 14.15
CA GLU A 375 -17.57 -19.87 14.18
C GLU A 375 -17.41 -21.32 13.75
N GLU A 376 -18.02 -22.24 14.50
CA GLU A 376 -17.99 -23.68 14.21
C GLU A 376 -18.40 -24.01 12.76
N ALA A 377 -19.41 -23.30 12.26
CA ALA A 377 -19.92 -23.46 10.90
C ALA A 377 -18.82 -23.28 9.84
N ASN A 378 -17.82 -22.42 10.09
CA ASN A 378 -16.73 -22.21 9.13
C ASN A 378 -15.80 -23.43 9.04
N THR A 379 -15.59 -24.14 10.15
CA THR A 379 -14.82 -25.39 10.17
C THR A 379 -15.59 -26.50 9.45
N GLU A 380 -16.90 -26.58 9.68
CA GLU A 380 -17.78 -27.54 8.99
C GLU A 380 -17.82 -27.28 7.47
N GLU A 381 -17.92 -26.02 7.05
CA GLU A 381 -17.90 -25.61 5.64
C GLU A 381 -16.60 -26.02 4.93
N ASP A 382 -15.45 -25.91 5.60
CA ASP A 382 -14.16 -26.32 5.04
C ASP A 382 -14.11 -27.84 4.74
N GLU A 383 -14.82 -28.68 5.51
CA GLU A 383 -14.97 -30.12 5.22
C GLU A 383 -15.86 -30.37 3.98
N LEU A 384 -16.92 -29.56 3.81
CA LEU A 384 -17.85 -29.67 2.70
C LEU A 384 -17.18 -29.28 1.37
N GLY A 385 -16.44 -28.17 1.35
CA GLY A 385 -15.67 -27.77 0.17
C GLY A 385 -14.89 -26.47 0.35
N LEU A 386 -13.74 -26.40 -0.33
CA LEU A 386 -12.89 -25.20 -0.30
C LEU A 386 -13.62 -23.99 -0.90
N TYR A 387 -13.41 -22.81 -0.32
CA TYR A 387 -13.90 -21.54 -0.84
C TYR A 387 -15.42 -21.32 -0.85
N LEU A 388 -16.11 -21.86 0.15
CA LEU A 388 -17.52 -21.53 0.41
C LEU A 388 -17.64 -20.21 1.16
N HIS A 389 -17.00 -20.10 2.32
CA HIS A 389 -16.96 -18.87 3.11
C HIS A 389 -15.65 -18.08 2.90
N LYS A 390 -14.53 -18.81 2.85
CA LYS A 390 -13.19 -18.24 2.66
C LYS A 390 -12.90 -18.12 1.17
N CYS A 391 -13.11 -16.96 0.55
CA CYS A 391 -12.97 -16.84 -0.91
C CYS A 391 -11.56 -17.08 -1.47
N VAL A 392 -10.52 -17.13 -0.63
CA VAL A 392 -9.12 -17.22 -1.06
C VAL A 392 -8.28 -18.09 -0.13
N ASN A 393 -7.27 -18.75 -0.70
CA ASN A 393 -6.24 -19.45 0.04
C ASN A 393 -5.20 -18.44 0.56
N PRO A 394 -5.02 -18.30 1.89
CA PRO A 394 -4.09 -17.32 2.46
C PRO A 394 -2.63 -17.54 2.08
N ALA A 395 -2.25 -18.76 1.70
CA ALA A 395 -0.90 -19.08 1.21
C ALA A 395 -0.51 -18.24 -0.01
N LEU A 396 -1.50 -17.79 -0.79
CA LEU A 396 -1.31 -16.86 -1.90
C LEU A 396 -0.61 -15.57 -1.48
N PHE A 397 -0.86 -15.11 -0.26
CA PHE A 397 -0.31 -13.86 0.28
C PHE A 397 0.91 -14.07 1.17
N GLY A 398 1.46 -15.29 1.20
CA GLY A 398 2.48 -15.69 2.16
C GLY A 398 1.95 -15.74 3.60
N ASN A 399 0.63 -15.91 3.75
CA ASN A 399 -0.05 -16.01 5.03
C ASN A 399 -0.53 -17.45 5.26
N VAL A 400 -1.00 -17.75 6.46
CA VAL A 400 -1.55 -19.06 6.82
C VAL A 400 -2.92 -18.88 7.44
N GLY A 401 -3.87 -19.74 7.07
CA GLY A 401 -5.13 -19.84 7.78
C GLY A 401 -4.88 -20.63 9.06
N ARG A 402 -5.35 -20.14 10.21
CA ARG A 402 -5.28 -20.84 11.48
C ARG A 402 -6.68 -21.10 12.00
N LEU A 403 -6.93 -22.30 12.49
CA LEU A 403 -8.06 -22.54 13.38
C LEU A 403 -7.74 -21.89 14.73
N VAL A 404 -8.62 -21.03 15.20
CA VAL A 404 -8.46 -20.37 16.50
C VAL A 404 -9.77 -20.46 17.28
N VAL A 405 -9.65 -20.71 18.58
CA VAL A 405 -10.84 -20.76 19.45
C VAL A 405 -11.32 -19.34 19.74
N GLY A 406 -12.60 -19.11 19.51
CA GLY A 406 -13.35 -17.96 19.97
C GLY A 406 -14.62 -18.38 20.71
N ARG A 407 -15.47 -17.41 21.05
CA ARG A 407 -16.71 -17.66 21.80
C ARG A 407 -17.65 -18.64 21.10
N TYR A 408 -17.72 -18.55 19.77
CA TYR A 408 -18.63 -19.32 18.92
C TYR A 408 -18.00 -20.59 18.33
N SER A 409 -16.78 -20.93 18.73
CA SER A 409 -16.16 -22.19 18.34
C SER A 409 -16.85 -23.34 19.04
N GLY A 410 -16.97 -24.48 18.37
CA GLY A 410 -17.52 -25.71 18.92
C GLY A 410 -16.48 -26.82 18.97
N THR A 411 -16.98 -28.03 19.22
CA THR A 411 -16.18 -29.23 19.44
C THR A 411 -15.36 -29.61 18.21
N TRP A 412 -15.86 -29.40 17.00
CA TRP A 412 -15.16 -29.67 15.74
C TRP A 412 -13.98 -28.73 15.54
N THR A 413 -14.14 -27.45 15.83
CA THR A 413 -13.02 -26.49 15.79
C THR A 413 -11.94 -26.90 16.79
N MET A 414 -12.33 -27.23 18.03
CA MET A 414 -11.37 -27.68 19.04
C MET A 414 -10.69 -28.99 18.63
N TRP A 415 -11.44 -29.95 18.09
CA TRP A 415 -10.90 -31.21 17.60
C TRP A 415 -9.88 -30.98 16.48
N GLY A 416 -10.20 -30.11 15.52
CA GLY A 416 -9.29 -29.69 14.44
C GLY A 416 -7.98 -29.14 15.00
N ILE A 417 -8.07 -28.20 15.94
CA ILE A 417 -6.90 -27.61 16.60
C ILE A 417 -6.07 -28.67 17.33
N LEU A 418 -6.69 -29.55 18.13
CA LEU A 418 -5.98 -30.62 18.85
C LEU A 418 -5.22 -31.54 17.88
N ASN A 419 -5.81 -31.87 16.73
CA ASN A 419 -5.13 -32.65 15.70
C ASN A 419 -3.97 -31.89 15.06
N GLU A 420 -4.15 -30.61 14.72
CA GLU A 420 -3.10 -29.76 14.12
C GLU A 420 -1.88 -29.65 15.05
N ILE A 421 -2.10 -29.54 16.36
CA ILE A 421 -1.02 -29.40 17.35
C ILE A 421 -0.50 -30.75 17.89
N GLY A 422 -1.02 -31.87 17.38
CA GLY A 422 -0.55 -33.22 17.69
C GLY A 422 -0.99 -33.80 19.04
N VAL A 423 -2.10 -33.33 19.61
CA VAL A 423 -2.64 -33.77 20.90
C VAL A 423 -3.75 -34.80 20.70
N SER A 424 -3.52 -36.03 21.17
CA SER A 424 -4.53 -37.11 21.12
C SER A 424 -5.29 -37.23 22.43
N VAL A 425 -6.61 -36.98 22.35
CA VAL A 425 -7.57 -37.13 23.45
C VAL A 425 -8.77 -37.98 23.03
N GLU A 426 -9.45 -38.57 23.99
CA GLU A 426 -10.74 -39.22 23.77
C GLU A 426 -11.79 -38.16 23.37
N LYS A 427 -12.71 -38.53 22.48
CA LYS A 427 -13.71 -37.58 21.93
C LYS A 427 -14.57 -36.93 23.02
N ASP A 428 -14.86 -37.66 24.09
CA ASP A 428 -15.69 -37.19 25.20
C ASP A 428 -15.00 -36.09 26.03
N LEU A 429 -13.66 -35.97 25.93
CA LEU A 429 -12.90 -34.92 26.62
C LEU A 429 -12.86 -33.60 25.83
N VAL A 430 -13.14 -33.63 24.53
CA VAL A 430 -13.00 -32.45 23.64
C VAL A 430 -13.94 -31.30 24.05
N PRO A 431 -15.22 -31.55 24.37
CA PRO A 431 -16.10 -30.47 24.87
C PRO A 431 -15.61 -29.88 26.19
N ILE A 432 -15.06 -30.70 27.09
CA ILE A 432 -14.53 -30.24 28.39
C ILE A 432 -13.30 -29.36 28.17
N ILE A 433 -12.40 -29.75 27.27
CA ILE A 433 -11.23 -28.95 26.89
C ILE A 433 -11.66 -27.63 26.26
N LEU A 434 -12.64 -27.66 25.35
CA LEU A 434 -13.16 -26.45 24.72
C LEU A 434 -13.73 -25.47 25.76
N ASP A 435 -14.51 -25.95 26.73
CA ASP A 435 -15.10 -25.11 27.77
C ASP A 435 -14.01 -24.44 28.63
N GLU A 436 -12.97 -25.18 29.00
CA GLU A 436 -11.83 -24.63 29.74
C GLU A 436 -11.02 -23.61 28.91
N VAL A 437 -10.77 -23.91 27.62
CA VAL A 437 -10.11 -22.97 26.71
C VAL A 437 -10.95 -21.69 26.57
N LYS A 438 -12.28 -21.80 26.43
CA LYS A 438 -13.18 -20.64 26.37
C LYS A 438 -13.16 -19.85 27.68
N HIS A 439 -13.11 -20.51 28.82
CA HIS A 439 -13.00 -19.87 30.12
C HIS A 439 -11.71 -19.05 30.23
N GLU A 440 -10.57 -19.62 29.84
CA GLU A 440 -9.29 -18.91 29.81
C GLU A 440 -9.28 -17.74 28.83
N ILE A 441 -9.88 -17.88 27.64
CA ILE A 441 -10.04 -16.78 26.68
C ILE A 441 -10.94 -15.68 27.25
N GLU A 442 -12.00 -16.04 27.97
CA GLU A 442 -12.89 -15.08 28.63
C GLU A 442 -12.12 -14.24 29.66
N ILE A 443 -11.17 -14.83 30.38
CA ILE A 443 -10.34 -14.12 31.35
C ILE A 443 -9.25 -13.30 30.65
N ARG A 444 -8.49 -13.90 29.74
CA ARG A 444 -7.28 -13.31 29.13
C ARG A 444 -7.56 -12.34 27.98
N LYS A 445 -8.74 -12.43 27.36
CA LYS A 445 -9.16 -11.62 26.20
C LYS A 445 -8.21 -11.69 24.99
N ARG A 446 -7.61 -12.86 24.77
CA ARG A 446 -6.79 -13.18 23.58
C ARG A 446 -6.92 -14.66 23.21
N VAL A 447 -6.51 -14.99 21.99
CA VAL A 447 -6.33 -16.37 21.56
C VAL A 447 -5.23 -17.04 22.41
N LEU A 448 -5.44 -18.31 22.78
CA LEU A 448 -4.43 -19.11 23.46
C LEU A 448 -3.43 -19.68 22.46
N SER A 449 -2.16 -19.81 22.86
CA SER A 449 -1.15 -20.49 22.06
C SER A 449 -1.38 -22.00 22.04
N ASP A 450 -0.79 -22.67 21.05
CA ASP A 450 -0.80 -24.13 20.94
C ASP A 450 -0.29 -24.81 22.22
N ASP A 451 0.70 -24.22 22.88
CA ASP A 451 1.28 -24.75 24.13
C ASP A 451 0.33 -24.57 25.32
N GLU A 452 -0.37 -23.44 25.42
CA GLU A 452 -1.40 -23.24 26.45
C GLU A 452 -2.57 -24.23 26.27
N ILE A 453 -2.98 -24.49 25.03
CA ILE A 453 -4.02 -25.47 24.72
C ILE A 453 -3.54 -26.89 25.06
N LYS A 454 -2.29 -27.24 24.75
CA LYS A 454 -1.68 -28.53 25.14
C LYS A 454 -1.70 -28.72 26.65
N GLU A 455 -1.26 -27.71 27.41
CA GLU A 455 -1.25 -27.77 28.88
C GLU A 455 -2.65 -27.99 29.46
N ILE A 456 -3.68 -27.33 28.91
CA ILE A 456 -5.08 -27.52 29.31
C ILE A 456 -5.53 -28.96 28.99
N ALA A 457 -5.25 -29.44 27.78
CA ALA A 457 -5.66 -30.78 27.35
C ALA A 457 -5.00 -31.89 28.17
N GLU A 458 -3.69 -31.77 28.47
CA GLU A 458 -2.97 -32.73 29.31
C GLU A 458 -3.47 -32.72 30.76
N ARG A 459 -3.74 -31.53 31.32
CA ARG A 459 -4.32 -31.38 32.66
C ARG A 459 -5.67 -32.12 32.75
N ILE A 460 -6.57 -31.88 31.81
CA ILE A 460 -7.89 -32.53 31.79
C ILE A 460 -7.75 -34.04 31.62
N LYS A 461 -6.89 -34.49 30.70
CA LYS A 461 -6.62 -35.93 30.50
C LYS A 461 -6.11 -36.61 31.76
N SER A 462 -5.25 -35.94 32.54
CA SER A 462 -4.72 -36.47 33.80
C SER A 462 -5.75 -36.55 34.94
N MET A 463 -6.83 -35.77 34.87
CA MET A 463 -7.91 -35.79 35.86
C MET A 463 -9.00 -36.82 35.54
N SER A 464 -9.05 -37.33 34.31
CA SER A 464 -10.05 -38.30 33.84
C SER A 464 -9.58 -39.75 33.79
N GLY A 465 -8.26 -39.99 33.94
CA GLY A 465 -7.67 -41.32 34.11
C GLY A 465 -7.35 -41.61 35.57
#